data_AF-A0A7C1GG90-F1
#
_entry.id   AF-A0A7C1GG90-F1
#
_cell.length_a   1.000
_cell.length_b   1.000
_cell.length_c   1.000
_cell.angle_alpha   90.00
_cell.angle_beta   90.00
_cell.angle_gamma   90.00
#
_symmetry.space_group_name_H-M   'P 1'
#
loop_
_entity.id
_entity.type
_entity.pdbx_description
1 polymer ?
#
loop_
_entity_poly.entity_id
_entity_poly.type
_entity_poly.pdbx_seq_one_letter_code
_entity_poly.pdbx_strand_id
1 'polypeptide(L)'
;MYYLKYLRHFFWERLLGGVYDAVSPIFGEAVEYDWLEPAFKAAIIVAALLLLREIYLRARQAYTRHKIWKSMEGHDVREPYTAKDTSFIEEIDVAQHPIHTLEQLKKEKRYGRIGEALAKLNRPEEAARWFLKDKQYDRAAAELARAGKTLKAARLLKRTGDYETAARFYAAAGKHKQAAAICMKQDDISGAGAIYVEGGYYEKGAACFLEYFTNTGDPPEKQEAVADRCYQLLRSSAFADALPTLQRNALLNAVAQRFRAAGRNALAARVFQESGDTLHASEMYKMDTPNPAPRNHTPPPKEND
;
A
#
# COMPACT_ATOMS: atom_id res chain seq x y z
N MET A 1 50.44 67.81 -10.69
CA MET A 1 50.89 67.16 -9.43
C MET A 1 50.33 67.82 -8.15
N TYR A 2 50.15 69.14 -8.10
CA TYR A 2 49.60 69.82 -6.91
C TYR A 2 48.20 69.33 -6.50
N TYR A 3 47.30 69.08 -7.46
CA TYR A 3 45.94 68.60 -7.17
C TYR A 3 45.90 67.24 -6.46
N LEU A 4 46.77 66.28 -6.82
CA LEU A 4 46.79 64.97 -6.15
C LEU A 4 47.25 65.08 -4.70
N LYS A 5 48.23 65.96 -4.43
CA LYS A 5 48.70 66.23 -3.05
C LYS A 5 47.60 66.86 -2.22
N TYR A 6 46.87 67.83 -2.78
CA TYR A 6 45.73 68.46 -2.11
C TYR A 6 44.61 67.47 -1.83
N LEU A 7 44.23 66.64 -2.81
CA LEU A 7 43.18 65.64 -2.65
C LEU A 7 43.54 64.59 -1.60
N ARG A 8 44.79 64.12 -1.59
CA ARG A 8 45.29 63.15 -0.60
C ARG A 8 45.26 63.74 0.80
N HIS A 9 45.73 64.97 0.96
CA HIS A 9 45.74 65.64 2.26
C HIS A 9 44.32 65.90 2.77
N PHE A 10 43.42 66.38 1.90
CA PHE A 10 42.02 66.58 2.24
C PHE A 10 41.34 65.27 2.68
N PHE A 11 41.51 64.19 1.92
CA PHE A 11 40.92 62.89 2.24
C PHE A 11 41.49 62.31 3.55
N TRP A 12 42.81 62.35 3.70
CA TRP A 12 43.50 61.70 4.82
C TRP A 12 43.35 62.45 6.14
N GLU A 13 43.49 63.77 6.12
CA GLU A 13 43.41 64.58 7.34
C GLU A 13 41.98 65.00 7.64
N ARG A 14 41.25 65.51 6.64
CA ARG A 14 39.96 66.16 6.91
C ARG A 14 38.80 65.18 6.97
N LEU A 15 38.74 64.24 6.02
CA LEU A 15 37.62 63.31 5.93
C LEU A 15 37.79 62.13 6.90
N LEU A 16 38.93 61.43 6.83
CA LEU A 16 39.18 60.30 7.72
C LEU A 16 39.51 60.74 9.16
N GLY A 17 40.24 61.85 9.33
CA GLY A 17 40.49 62.42 10.66
C GLY A 17 39.18 62.84 11.34
N GLY A 18 38.29 63.55 10.65
CA GLY A 18 36.99 63.93 11.23
C GLY A 18 36.12 62.74 11.64
N VAL A 19 36.16 61.61 10.92
CA VAL A 19 35.47 60.38 11.33
C VAL A 19 36.15 59.75 12.54
N TYR A 20 37.49 59.75 12.60
CA TYR A 20 38.22 59.25 13.77
C TYR A 20 37.91 60.10 15.01
N ASP A 21 37.97 61.42 14.91
CA ASP A 21 37.67 62.35 16.01
C ASP A 21 36.23 62.21 16.53
N ALA A 22 35.28 61.88 15.66
CA ALA A 22 33.90 61.66 16.06
C ALA A 22 33.70 60.34 16.83
N VAL A 23 34.52 59.33 16.57
CA VAL A 23 34.40 57.98 17.15
C VAL A 23 35.38 57.78 18.31
N SER A 24 36.47 58.55 18.38
CA SER A 24 37.49 58.46 19.43
C SER A 24 36.94 58.54 20.87
N PRO A 25 35.89 59.33 21.19
CA PRO A 25 35.35 59.37 22.55
C PRO A 25 34.72 58.05 22.99
N ILE A 26 34.28 57.21 22.03
CA ILE A 26 33.63 55.91 22.31
C ILE A 26 34.65 54.87 22.78
N PHE A 27 35.93 55.02 22.41
CA PHE A 27 36.99 54.08 22.78
C PHE A 27 37.63 54.35 24.14
N GLY A 28 37.27 55.46 24.81
CA GLY A 28 37.79 55.87 26.12
C GLY A 28 39.21 56.47 26.07
N GLU A 29 39.54 57.33 27.04
CA GLU A 29 40.78 58.14 27.09
C GLU A 29 42.10 57.34 27.23
N ALA A 30 42.08 56.01 27.26
CA ALA A 30 43.21 55.20 27.73
C ALA A 30 44.05 54.52 26.63
N VAL A 31 43.84 54.83 25.34
CA VAL A 31 44.50 54.12 24.23
C VAL A 31 45.40 55.08 23.44
N GLU A 32 46.46 55.55 24.09
CA GLU A 32 47.47 56.47 23.55
C GLU A 32 48.54 55.70 22.75
N TYR A 33 48.13 55.08 21.64
CA TYR A 33 49.07 54.41 20.73
C TYR A 33 49.17 55.16 19.41
N ASP A 34 50.39 55.59 19.06
CA ASP A 34 50.70 56.32 17.81
C ASP A 34 50.28 55.60 16.53
N TRP A 35 50.05 54.29 16.58
CA TRP A 35 49.65 53.47 15.43
C TRP A 35 48.13 53.31 15.28
N LEU A 36 47.32 53.72 16.27
CA LEU A 36 45.88 53.47 16.27
C LEU A 36 45.16 54.26 15.17
N GLU A 37 45.51 55.54 15.02
CA GLU A 37 44.94 56.41 14.00
C GLU A 37 45.18 55.87 12.57
N PRO A 38 46.42 55.57 12.12
CA PRO A 38 46.62 55.05 10.78
C PRO A 38 45.98 53.67 10.58
N ALA A 39 45.93 52.82 11.61
CA ALA A 39 45.26 51.52 11.54
C ALA A 39 43.74 51.66 11.33
N PHE A 40 43.08 52.57 12.06
CA PHE A 40 41.67 52.85 11.90
C PHE A 40 41.35 53.42 10.51
N LYS A 41 42.16 54.36 10.02
CA LYS A 41 42.04 54.90 8.66
C LYS A 41 42.17 53.81 7.60
N ALA A 42 43.13 52.88 7.76
CA ALA A 42 43.26 51.72 6.87
C ALA A 42 42.02 50.80 6.93
N ALA A 43 41.49 50.54 8.12
CA ALA A 43 40.30 49.69 8.29
C ALA A 43 39.07 50.27 7.58
N ILE A 44 38.84 51.59 7.66
CA ILE A 44 37.75 52.26 6.94
C ILE A 44 37.92 52.12 5.43
N ILE A 45 39.13 52.31 4.90
CA ILE A 45 39.41 52.15 3.47
C ILE A 45 39.12 50.73 3.01
N VAL A 46 39.55 49.72 3.77
CA VAL A 46 39.27 48.31 3.47
C VAL A 46 37.76 48.04 3.48
N ALA A 47 37.03 48.55 4.48
CA ALA A 47 35.58 48.41 4.56
C ALA A 47 34.87 49.07 3.37
N ALA A 48 35.29 50.27 2.96
CA ALA A 48 34.75 50.96 1.79
C ALA A 48 35.00 50.18 0.49
N LEU A 49 36.18 49.58 0.32
CA LEU A 49 36.49 48.72 -0.83
C LEU A 49 35.64 47.45 -0.87
N LEU A 50 35.36 46.84 0.28
CA LEU A 50 34.47 45.67 0.38
C LEU A 50 33.03 46.04 0.00
N LEU A 51 32.52 47.19 0.46
CA LEU A 51 31.19 47.70 0.07
C LEU A 51 31.11 47.96 -1.44
N LEU A 52 32.11 48.63 -2.02
CA LEU A 52 32.16 48.86 -3.47
C LEU A 52 32.21 47.55 -4.27
N ARG A 53 32.95 46.55 -3.79
CA ARG A 53 33.00 45.21 -4.40
C ARG A 53 31.62 44.53 -4.37
N GLU A 54 30.89 44.62 -3.25
CA GLU A 54 29.56 44.01 -3.14
C GLU A 54 28.55 44.70 -4.07
N ILE A 55 28.56 46.03 -4.12
CA ILE A 55 27.74 46.82 -5.06
C ILE A 55 28.05 46.41 -6.51
N TYR A 56 29.33 46.27 -6.86
CA TYR A 56 29.75 45.82 -8.18
C TYR A 56 29.23 44.41 -8.52
N LEU A 57 29.32 43.46 -7.58
CA LEU A 57 28.81 42.10 -7.79
C LEU A 57 27.29 42.08 -8.00
N ARG A 58 26.52 42.86 -7.22
CA ARG A 58 25.07 42.97 -7.40
C ARG A 58 24.70 43.61 -8.73
N ALA A 59 25.38 44.69 -9.12
CA ALA A 59 25.18 45.33 -10.42
C ALA A 59 25.50 44.39 -11.59
N ARG A 60 26.59 43.60 -11.48
CA ARG A 60 26.96 42.60 -12.48
C ARG A 60 25.91 41.49 -12.59
N GLN A 61 25.41 40.97 -11.47
CA GLN A 61 24.35 39.96 -11.47
C GLN A 61 23.06 40.51 -12.11
N ALA A 62 22.65 41.73 -11.76
CA ALA A 62 21.49 42.39 -12.35
C ALA A 62 21.66 42.56 -13.87
N TYR A 63 22.84 43.00 -14.32
CA TYR A 63 23.15 43.11 -15.75
C TYR A 63 23.07 41.77 -16.48
N THR A 64 23.65 40.70 -15.92
CA THR A 64 23.56 39.36 -16.53
C THR A 64 22.12 38.86 -16.59
N ARG A 65 21.30 39.09 -15.55
CA ARG A 65 19.89 38.71 -15.52
C ARG A 65 19.10 39.46 -16.58
N HIS A 66 19.33 40.76 -16.71
CA HIS A 66 18.66 41.59 -17.72
C HIS A 66 19.07 41.19 -19.15
N LYS A 67 20.35 40.86 -19.37
CA LYS A 67 20.83 40.34 -20.65
C LYS A 67 20.17 39.01 -21.02
N ILE A 68 20.04 38.08 -20.07
CA ILE A 68 19.34 36.80 -20.27
C ILE A 68 17.87 37.03 -20.61
N TRP A 69 17.18 37.89 -19.86
CA TRP A 69 15.78 38.20 -20.09
C TRP A 69 15.54 38.81 -21.48
N LYS A 70 16.40 39.75 -21.91
CA LYS A 70 16.32 40.34 -23.25
C LYS A 70 16.63 39.34 -24.37
N SER A 71 17.44 38.31 -24.11
CA SER A 71 17.64 37.20 -25.06
C SER A 71 16.53 36.15 -25.07
N MET A 72 15.60 36.21 -24.10
CA MET A 72 14.46 35.30 -23.99
C MET A 72 13.14 35.92 -24.48
N GLU A 73 13.09 37.23 -24.71
CA GLU A 73 11.95 37.90 -25.35
C GLU A 73 11.76 37.36 -26.78
N GLY A 74 10.75 36.51 -26.98
CA GLY A 74 10.39 35.91 -28.28
C GLY A 74 10.64 34.40 -28.39
N HIS A 75 11.35 33.79 -27.44
CA HIS A 75 11.35 32.34 -27.29
C HIS A 75 10.34 31.97 -26.21
N ASP A 76 9.29 31.26 -26.61
CA ASP A 76 8.36 30.61 -25.69
C ASP A 76 9.14 29.48 -24.99
N VAL A 77 9.85 29.84 -23.92
CA VAL A 77 10.56 28.89 -23.07
C VAL A 77 9.46 28.10 -22.38
N ARG A 78 9.06 27.01 -23.02
CA ARG A 78 8.25 25.96 -22.42
C ARG A 78 8.87 25.70 -21.06
N GLU A 79 8.17 26.11 -20.00
CA GLU A 79 8.72 26.03 -18.64
C GLU A 79 9.31 24.63 -18.48
N PRO A 80 10.60 24.50 -18.10
CA PRO A 80 11.17 23.19 -17.87
C PRO A 80 10.26 22.55 -16.84
N TYR A 81 9.53 21.52 -17.27
CA TYR A 81 8.56 20.78 -16.47
C TYR A 81 9.07 20.75 -15.05
N THR A 82 8.40 21.52 -14.19
CA THR A 82 8.85 21.72 -12.82
C THR A 82 9.15 20.35 -12.23
N ALA A 83 10.29 20.22 -11.55
CA ALA A 83 10.98 18.98 -11.18
C ALA A 83 10.20 18.00 -10.28
N LYS A 84 8.87 18.09 -10.25
CA LYS A 84 7.99 17.23 -9.47
C LYS A 84 7.65 15.89 -10.15
N ASP A 85 7.83 15.75 -11.47
CA ASP A 85 7.60 14.47 -12.16
C ASP A 85 8.73 14.12 -13.14
N THR A 86 9.93 13.90 -12.62
CA THR A 86 10.98 13.18 -13.37
C THR A 86 10.56 11.75 -13.70
N SER A 87 9.56 11.22 -12.99
CA SER A 87 8.96 9.90 -13.23
C SER A 87 8.54 9.71 -14.69
N PHE A 88 7.88 10.71 -15.29
CA PHE A 88 7.37 10.60 -16.65
C PHE A 88 8.49 10.62 -17.70
N ILE A 89 9.51 11.47 -17.53
CA ILE A 89 10.67 11.51 -18.43
C ILE A 89 11.46 10.21 -18.31
N GLU A 90 11.69 9.72 -17.09
CA GLU A 90 12.31 8.41 -16.84
C GLU A 90 11.51 7.29 -17.54
N GLU A 91 10.19 7.35 -17.55
CA GLU A 91 9.33 6.37 -18.23
C GLU A 91 9.46 6.41 -19.75
N ILE A 92 9.49 7.60 -20.35
CA ILE A 92 9.71 7.75 -21.80
C ILE A 92 11.10 7.24 -22.20
N ASP A 93 12.13 7.63 -21.45
CA ASP A 93 13.51 7.21 -21.73
C ASP A 93 13.69 5.71 -21.57
N VAL A 94 13.03 5.07 -20.60
CA VAL A 94 13.04 3.60 -20.45
C VAL A 94 12.42 2.91 -21.66
N ALA A 95 11.37 3.50 -22.26
CA ALA A 95 10.74 2.94 -23.45
C ALA A 95 11.62 3.08 -24.70
N GLN A 96 12.36 4.18 -24.84
CA GLN A 96 13.21 4.44 -26.01
C GLN A 96 14.61 3.79 -25.91
N HIS A 97 15.23 3.84 -24.73
CA HIS A 97 16.60 3.39 -24.49
C HIS A 97 16.71 2.54 -23.21
N PRO A 98 16.11 1.33 -23.18
CA PRO A 98 16.00 0.53 -21.97
C PRO A 98 17.36 0.09 -21.39
N ILE A 99 18.37 -0.14 -22.22
CA ILE A 99 19.66 -0.66 -21.74
C ILE A 99 20.43 0.42 -20.96
N HIS A 100 20.59 1.61 -21.53
CA HIS A 100 21.32 2.71 -20.89
C HIS A 100 20.65 3.20 -19.61
N THR A 101 19.31 3.31 -19.63
CA THR A 101 18.53 3.68 -18.45
C THR A 101 18.67 2.66 -17.31
N LEU A 102 18.59 1.36 -17.62
CA LEU A 102 18.78 0.31 -16.61
C LEU A 102 20.22 0.31 -16.04
N GLU A 103 21.24 0.57 -16.85
CA GLU A 103 22.63 0.70 -16.37
C GLU A 103 22.82 1.89 -15.44
N GLN A 104 22.24 3.04 -15.77
CA GLN A 104 22.28 4.23 -14.92
C GLN A 104 21.57 3.98 -13.59
N LEU A 105 20.35 3.46 -13.61
CA LEU A 105 19.60 3.10 -12.40
C LEU A 105 20.35 2.08 -11.54
N LYS A 106 21.09 1.16 -12.16
CA LYS A 106 21.94 0.19 -11.46
C LYS A 106 23.14 0.85 -10.78
N LYS A 107 23.78 1.84 -11.41
CA LYS A 107 24.84 2.66 -10.79
C LYS A 107 24.31 3.46 -9.60
N GLU A 108 23.11 4.02 -9.72
CA GLU A 108 22.41 4.77 -8.67
C GLU A 108 21.80 3.89 -7.56
N LYS A 109 21.84 2.56 -7.72
CA LYS A 109 21.24 1.57 -6.79
C LYS A 109 19.73 1.75 -6.58
N ARG A 110 19.01 2.33 -7.54
CA ARG A 110 17.54 2.50 -7.50
C ARG A 110 16.83 1.22 -7.95
N TYR A 111 16.96 0.14 -7.18
CA TYR A 111 16.50 -1.20 -7.60
C TYR A 111 14.99 -1.30 -7.83
N GLY A 112 14.17 -0.61 -7.04
CA GLY A 112 12.72 -0.54 -7.25
C GLY A 112 12.35 0.00 -8.64
N ARG A 113 13.03 1.05 -9.11
CA ARG A 113 12.81 1.63 -10.45
C ARG A 113 13.20 0.68 -11.57
N ILE A 114 14.31 -0.05 -11.40
CA ILE A 114 14.71 -1.10 -12.36
C ILE A 114 13.63 -2.18 -12.44
N GLY A 115 13.08 -2.59 -11.30
CA GLY A 115 11.95 -3.53 -11.24
C GLY A 115 10.72 -3.03 -12.00
N GLU A 116 10.33 -1.78 -11.79
CA GLU A 116 9.21 -1.13 -12.49
C GLU A 116 9.43 -1.07 -14.01
N ALA A 117 10.62 -0.63 -14.45
CA ALA A 117 11.00 -0.58 -15.85
C ALA A 117 10.92 -1.97 -16.51
N LEU A 118 11.48 -3.00 -15.87
CA LEU A 118 11.46 -4.37 -16.41
C LEU A 118 10.05 -4.98 -16.41
N ALA A 119 9.20 -4.65 -15.43
CA ALA A 119 7.81 -5.08 -15.42
C ALA A 119 7.04 -4.47 -16.61
N LYS A 120 7.25 -3.17 -16.92
CA LYS A 120 6.67 -2.50 -18.09
C LYS A 120 7.15 -3.09 -19.42
N LEU A 121 8.40 -3.56 -19.48
CA LEU A 121 8.96 -4.26 -20.63
C LEU A 121 8.50 -5.73 -20.76
N ASN A 122 7.47 -6.15 -19.99
CA ASN A 122 6.96 -7.53 -19.95
C ASN A 122 8.06 -8.57 -19.61
N ARG A 123 9.02 -8.22 -18.75
CA ARG A 123 10.05 -9.12 -18.22
C ARG A 123 9.83 -9.40 -16.71
N PRO A 124 8.70 -10.04 -16.34
CA PRO A 124 8.27 -10.15 -14.94
C PRO A 124 9.25 -10.95 -14.07
N GLU A 125 9.93 -11.96 -14.60
CA GLU A 125 10.92 -12.72 -13.82
C GLU A 125 12.11 -11.85 -13.38
N GLU A 126 12.62 -11.01 -14.27
CA GLU A 126 13.75 -10.14 -13.96
C GLU A 126 13.33 -9.01 -13.04
N ALA A 127 12.15 -8.42 -13.30
CA ALA A 127 11.53 -7.42 -12.43
C ALA A 127 11.45 -7.92 -10.98
N ALA A 128 10.95 -9.15 -10.78
CA ALA A 128 10.87 -9.77 -9.46
C ALA A 128 12.23 -9.87 -8.75
N ARG A 129 13.33 -10.19 -9.48
CA ARG A 129 14.68 -10.27 -8.88
C ARG A 129 15.14 -8.90 -8.35
N TRP A 130 14.83 -7.82 -9.08
CA TRP A 130 15.18 -6.47 -8.65
C TRP A 130 14.30 -5.98 -7.50
N PHE A 131 13.00 -6.27 -7.51
CA PHE A 131 12.13 -6.00 -6.36
C PHE A 131 12.56 -6.75 -5.10
N LEU A 132 13.01 -8.00 -5.23
CA LEU A 132 13.61 -8.74 -4.11
C LEU A 132 14.85 -8.05 -3.55
N LYS A 133 15.71 -7.53 -4.43
CA LYS A 133 16.92 -6.79 -4.02
C LYS A 133 16.58 -5.48 -3.31
N ASP A 134 15.47 -4.84 -3.70
CA ASP A 134 14.92 -3.64 -3.07
C ASP A 134 14.06 -3.92 -1.82
N LYS A 135 13.93 -5.20 -1.41
CA LYS A 135 13.07 -5.66 -0.29
C LYS A 135 11.58 -5.37 -0.49
N GLN A 136 11.12 -5.12 -1.72
CA GLN A 136 9.71 -4.96 -2.07
C GLN A 136 9.06 -6.33 -2.35
N TYR A 137 8.87 -7.12 -1.30
CA TYR A 137 8.49 -8.53 -1.43
C TYR A 137 7.12 -8.77 -2.06
N ASP A 138 6.13 -7.90 -1.79
CA ASP A 138 4.76 -8.07 -2.33
C ASP A 138 4.73 -7.85 -3.83
N ARG A 139 5.43 -6.81 -4.31
CA ARG A 139 5.61 -6.55 -5.74
C ARG A 139 6.41 -7.65 -6.42
N ALA A 140 7.47 -8.15 -5.77
CA ALA A 140 8.23 -9.30 -6.28
C ALA A 140 7.36 -10.56 -6.40
N ALA A 141 6.46 -10.82 -5.44
CA ALA A 141 5.55 -11.95 -5.50
C ALA A 141 4.54 -11.81 -6.64
N ALA A 142 3.98 -10.60 -6.84
CA ALA A 142 3.08 -10.31 -7.95
C ALA A 142 3.75 -10.54 -9.31
N GLU A 143 4.98 -10.05 -9.49
CA GLU A 143 5.74 -10.28 -10.72
C GLU A 143 6.14 -11.76 -10.90
N LEU A 144 6.48 -12.48 -9.82
CA LEU A 144 6.70 -13.94 -9.91
C LEU A 144 5.44 -14.69 -10.34
N ALA A 145 4.26 -14.27 -9.87
CA ALA A 145 2.99 -14.86 -10.27
C ALA A 145 2.70 -14.57 -11.76
N ARG A 146 2.93 -13.33 -12.22
CA ARG A 146 2.84 -12.95 -13.64
C ARG A 146 3.78 -13.75 -14.54
N ALA A 147 4.97 -14.09 -14.04
CA ALA A 147 5.93 -14.96 -14.73
C ALA A 147 5.54 -16.46 -14.70
N GLY A 148 4.35 -16.83 -14.21
CA GLY A 148 3.91 -18.22 -14.07
C GLY A 148 4.59 -18.99 -12.92
N LYS A 149 5.42 -18.33 -12.09
CA LYS A 149 6.13 -18.94 -10.96
C LYS A 149 5.31 -18.84 -9.67
N THR A 150 4.04 -19.23 -9.74
CA THR A 150 3.04 -19.13 -8.65
C THR A 150 3.51 -19.74 -7.34
N LEU A 151 4.16 -20.91 -7.37
CA LEU A 151 4.71 -21.56 -6.15
C LEU A 151 5.83 -20.75 -5.49
N LYS A 152 6.67 -20.06 -6.27
CA LYS A 152 7.72 -19.19 -5.71
C LYS A 152 7.11 -17.94 -5.10
N ALA A 153 6.11 -17.36 -5.77
CA ALA A 153 5.34 -16.24 -5.24
C ALA A 153 4.67 -16.61 -3.90
N ALA A 154 3.99 -17.76 -3.83
CA ALA A 154 3.32 -18.24 -2.63
C ALA A 154 4.30 -18.44 -1.44
N ARG A 155 5.50 -18.97 -1.70
CA ARG A 155 6.56 -19.10 -0.68
C ARG A 155 7.04 -17.75 -0.18
N LEU A 156 7.17 -16.78 -1.09
CA LEU A 156 7.61 -15.44 -0.73
C LEU A 156 6.59 -14.73 0.17
N LEU A 157 5.30 -14.77 -0.21
CA LEU A 157 4.18 -14.21 0.57
C LEU A 157 4.03 -14.88 1.94
N LYS A 158 4.15 -16.20 1.99
CA LYS A 158 4.17 -16.94 3.26
C LYS A 158 5.30 -16.45 4.19
N ARG A 159 6.46 -16.08 3.63
CA ARG A 159 7.61 -15.58 4.42
C ARG A 159 7.39 -14.16 4.91
N THR A 160 6.63 -13.34 4.19
CA THR A 160 6.31 -11.97 4.59
C THR A 160 5.11 -11.87 5.53
N GLY A 161 4.38 -12.98 5.72
CA GLY A 161 3.22 -13.04 6.61
C GLY A 161 1.89 -12.78 5.92
N ASP A 162 1.87 -12.55 4.60
CA ASP A 162 0.64 -12.53 3.80
C ASP A 162 0.21 -13.98 3.51
N TYR A 163 -0.34 -14.61 4.55
CA TYR A 163 -0.79 -15.99 4.53
C TYR A 163 -2.03 -16.18 3.66
N GLU A 164 -2.93 -15.20 3.58
CA GLU A 164 -4.16 -15.29 2.78
C GLU A 164 -3.84 -15.39 1.28
N THR A 165 -3.04 -14.45 0.75
CA THR A 165 -2.63 -14.47 -0.66
C THR A 165 -1.74 -15.69 -0.95
N ALA A 166 -0.89 -16.09 0.00
CA ALA A 166 -0.09 -17.30 -0.13
C ALA A 166 -0.97 -18.55 -0.27
N ALA A 167 -1.99 -18.73 0.57
CA ALA A 167 -2.91 -19.86 0.52
C ALA A 167 -3.63 -19.94 -0.83
N ARG A 168 -4.12 -18.80 -1.34
CA ARG A 168 -4.74 -18.69 -2.67
C ARG A 168 -3.78 -19.13 -3.78
N PHE A 169 -2.52 -18.69 -3.76
CA PHE A 169 -1.53 -19.09 -4.77
C PHE A 169 -1.14 -20.57 -4.67
N TYR A 170 -1.05 -21.14 -3.47
CA TYR A 170 -0.85 -22.58 -3.34
C TYR A 170 -2.04 -23.38 -3.85
N ALA A 171 -3.27 -22.95 -3.59
CA ALA A 171 -4.48 -23.59 -4.10
C ALA A 171 -4.54 -23.53 -5.63
N ALA A 172 -4.30 -22.35 -6.22
CA ALA A 172 -4.24 -22.17 -7.68
C ALA A 172 -3.14 -23.01 -8.35
N ALA A 173 -2.06 -23.31 -7.63
CA ALA A 173 -0.99 -24.19 -8.10
C ALA A 173 -1.26 -25.70 -7.83
N GLY A 174 -2.46 -26.07 -7.40
CA GLY A 174 -2.85 -27.45 -7.08
C GLY A 174 -2.23 -28.01 -5.80
N LYS A 175 -1.62 -27.18 -4.96
CA LYS A 175 -0.99 -27.58 -3.68
C LYS A 175 -1.95 -27.38 -2.51
N HIS A 176 -3.14 -27.96 -2.61
CA HIS A 176 -4.23 -27.81 -1.64
C HIS A 176 -3.83 -28.15 -0.19
N LYS A 177 -3.02 -29.19 0.04
CA LYS A 177 -2.52 -29.51 1.40
C LYS A 177 -1.72 -28.36 2.03
N GLN A 178 -0.90 -27.68 1.23
CA GLN A 178 -0.07 -26.57 1.71
C GLN A 178 -0.91 -25.32 1.93
N ALA A 179 -1.88 -25.07 1.06
CA ALA A 179 -2.83 -23.97 1.19
C ALA A 179 -3.70 -24.13 2.45
N ALA A 180 -4.31 -25.31 2.67
CA ALA A 180 -5.12 -25.58 3.84
C ALA A 180 -4.30 -25.50 5.14
N ALA A 181 -3.05 -25.97 5.15
CA ALA A 181 -2.15 -25.83 6.29
C ALA A 181 -1.81 -24.36 6.62
N ILE A 182 -1.88 -23.45 5.64
CA ILE A 182 -1.70 -22.01 5.89
C ILE A 182 -2.98 -21.43 6.51
N CYS A 183 -4.16 -21.77 6.00
CA CYS A 183 -5.44 -21.36 6.60
C CYS A 183 -5.57 -21.82 8.07
N MET A 184 -5.17 -23.07 8.36
CA MET A 184 -5.14 -23.58 9.74
C MET A 184 -4.20 -22.78 10.66
N LYS A 185 -3.12 -22.19 10.12
CA LYS A 185 -2.22 -21.33 10.92
C LYS A 185 -2.79 -19.95 11.20
N GLN A 186 -3.80 -19.53 10.44
CA GLN A 186 -4.53 -18.28 10.66
C GLN A 186 -5.83 -18.51 11.44
N ASP A 187 -6.02 -19.71 12.00
CA ASP A 187 -7.26 -20.15 12.64
C ASP A 187 -8.51 -20.10 11.72
N ASP A 188 -8.31 -20.04 10.40
CA ASP A 188 -9.39 -20.17 9.40
C ASP A 188 -9.62 -21.64 9.05
N ILE A 189 -10.21 -22.36 10.02
CA ILE A 189 -10.56 -23.78 9.89
C ILE A 189 -11.56 -24.00 8.74
N SER A 190 -12.48 -23.06 8.56
CA SER A 190 -13.52 -23.14 7.51
C SER A 190 -12.94 -23.05 6.10
N GLY A 191 -12.00 -22.12 5.87
CA GLY A 191 -11.28 -21.98 4.61
C GLY A 191 -10.38 -23.18 4.34
N ALA A 192 -9.72 -23.73 5.36
CA ALA A 192 -8.95 -24.97 5.25
C ALA A 192 -9.83 -26.15 4.79
N GLY A 193 -11.03 -26.28 5.37
CA GLY A 193 -12.01 -27.30 4.98
C GLY A 193 -12.38 -27.22 3.50
N ALA A 194 -12.72 -26.02 3.01
CA ALA A 194 -13.07 -25.81 1.61
C ALA A 194 -11.90 -26.15 0.66
N ILE A 195 -10.68 -25.71 0.99
CA ILE A 195 -9.48 -25.99 0.18
C ILE A 195 -9.18 -27.49 0.12
N TYR A 196 -9.39 -28.22 1.22
CA TYR A 196 -9.23 -29.68 1.22
C TYR A 196 -10.24 -30.36 0.30
N VAL A 197 -11.51 -29.94 0.32
CA VAL A 197 -12.55 -30.48 -0.58
C VAL A 197 -12.22 -30.19 -2.04
N GLU A 198 -11.82 -28.96 -2.36
CA GLU A 198 -11.37 -28.58 -3.72
C GLU A 198 -10.18 -29.43 -4.21
N GLY A 199 -9.31 -29.83 -3.29
CA GLY A 199 -8.16 -30.70 -3.58
C GLY A 199 -8.46 -32.19 -3.59
N GLY A 200 -9.70 -32.62 -3.42
CA GLY A 200 -10.11 -34.03 -3.36
C GLY A 200 -9.80 -34.73 -2.02
N TYR A 201 -9.44 -33.98 -0.98
CA TYR A 201 -9.17 -34.51 0.36
C TYR A 201 -10.44 -34.47 1.23
N TYR A 202 -11.48 -35.15 0.76
CA TYR A 202 -12.84 -35.04 1.29
C TYR A 202 -12.98 -35.32 2.78
N GLU A 203 -12.39 -36.40 3.29
CA GLU A 203 -12.44 -36.74 4.72
C GLU A 203 -11.86 -35.64 5.62
N LYS A 204 -10.73 -35.05 5.20
CA LYS A 204 -10.08 -33.96 5.93
C LYS A 204 -10.90 -32.68 5.85
N GLY A 205 -11.46 -32.38 4.68
CA GLY A 205 -12.35 -31.24 4.49
C GLY A 205 -13.59 -31.32 5.40
N ALA A 206 -14.24 -32.48 5.42
CA ALA A 206 -15.39 -32.74 6.30
C ALA A 206 -15.01 -32.64 7.79
N ALA A 207 -13.86 -33.18 8.19
CA ALA A 207 -13.36 -33.05 9.56
C ALA A 207 -13.16 -31.58 9.97
N CYS A 208 -12.54 -30.76 9.12
CA CYS A 208 -12.38 -29.33 9.37
C CYS A 208 -13.72 -28.60 9.51
N PHE A 209 -14.71 -28.90 8.66
CA PHE A 209 -16.04 -28.29 8.80
C PHE A 209 -16.75 -28.71 10.09
N LEU A 210 -16.68 -29.99 10.46
CA LEU A 210 -17.23 -30.48 11.72
C LEU A 210 -16.57 -29.77 12.92
N GLU A 211 -15.23 -29.70 12.93
CA GLU A 211 -14.47 -29.01 13.97
C GLU A 211 -14.84 -27.52 14.06
N TYR A 212 -14.99 -26.85 12.91
CA TYR A 212 -15.46 -25.47 12.86
C TYR A 212 -16.84 -25.34 13.50
N PHE A 213 -17.80 -26.19 13.12
CA PHE A 213 -19.15 -26.13 13.69
C PHE A 213 -19.22 -26.56 15.16
N THR A 214 -18.27 -27.32 15.71
CA THR A 214 -18.30 -27.64 17.14
C THR A 214 -17.67 -26.56 18.00
N ASN A 215 -16.62 -25.89 17.52
CA ASN A 215 -15.76 -25.04 18.35
C ASN A 215 -15.88 -23.54 18.05
N THR A 216 -16.65 -23.13 17.05
CA THR A 216 -16.70 -21.71 16.65
C THR A 216 -17.53 -20.85 17.60
N GLY A 217 -16.96 -19.69 17.95
CA GLY A 217 -17.65 -18.55 18.59
C GLY A 217 -17.93 -17.40 17.61
N ASP A 218 -17.83 -17.65 16.30
CA ASP A 218 -18.09 -16.65 15.27
C ASP A 218 -19.53 -16.10 15.33
N PRO A 219 -19.80 -14.88 14.82
CA PRO A 219 -21.17 -14.37 14.72
C PRO A 219 -22.05 -15.26 13.84
N PRO A 220 -23.38 -15.32 14.08
CA PRO A 220 -24.30 -16.23 13.39
C PRO A 220 -24.28 -16.03 11.86
N GLU A 221 -24.13 -14.80 11.37
CA GLU A 221 -24.03 -14.48 9.93
C GLU A 221 -22.85 -15.19 9.25
N LYS A 222 -21.68 -15.22 9.91
CA LYS A 222 -20.49 -15.90 9.38
C LYS A 222 -20.66 -17.41 9.41
N GLN A 223 -21.25 -17.95 10.48
CA GLN A 223 -21.53 -19.38 10.59
C GLN A 223 -22.52 -19.84 9.51
N GLU A 224 -23.53 -19.03 9.21
CA GLU A 224 -24.50 -19.26 8.14
C GLU A 224 -23.80 -19.28 6.77
N ALA A 225 -22.93 -18.32 6.48
CA ALA A 225 -22.19 -18.28 5.22
C ALA A 225 -21.29 -19.51 5.03
N VAL A 226 -20.65 -19.98 6.10
CA VAL A 226 -19.86 -21.23 6.09
C VAL A 226 -20.76 -22.45 5.89
N ALA A 227 -21.93 -22.48 6.52
CA ALA A 227 -22.92 -23.54 6.34
C ALA A 227 -23.45 -23.60 4.90
N ASP A 228 -23.75 -22.46 4.28
CA ASP A 228 -24.14 -22.35 2.86
C ASP A 228 -23.03 -22.89 1.95
N ARG A 229 -21.78 -22.48 2.15
CA ARG A 229 -20.65 -22.99 1.35
C ARG A 229 -20.47 -24.50 1.54
N CYS A 230 -20.54 -25.00 2.76
CA CYS A 230 -20.44 -26.43 3.07
C CYS A 230 -21.57 -27.22 2.39
N TYR A 231 -22.81 -26.72 2.46
CA TYR A 231 -23.96 -27.34 1.82
C TYR A 231 -23.84 -27.38 0.29
N GLN A 232 -23.38 -26.28 -0.34
CA GLN A 232 -23.12 -26.25 -1.78
C GLN A 232 -22.07 -27.29 -2.19
N LEU A 233 -20.99 -27.41 -1.41
CA LEU A 233 -19.98 -28.45 -1.64
C LEU A 233 -20.58 -29.85 -1.49
N LEU A 234 -21.39 -30.10 -0.46
CA LEU A 234 -22.05 -31.40 -0.23
C LEU A 234 -23.06 -31.79 -1.31
N ARG A 235 -23.55 -30.84 -2.10
CA ARG A 235 -24.39 -31.12 -3.27
C ARG A 235 -23.59 -31.51 -4.51
N SER A 236 -22.27 -31.30 -4.52
CA SER A 236 -21.41 -31.84 -5.57
C SER A 236 -21.27 -33.36 -5.40
N SER A 237 -21.48 -34.14 -6.46
CA SER A 237 -21.42 -35.61 -6.39
C SER A 237 -20.07 -36.11 -5.88
N ALA A 238 -18.98 -35.49 -6.33
CA ALA A 238 -17.63 -35.89 -5.94
C ALA A 238 -17.38 -35.82 -4.42
N PHE A 239 -17.90 -34.80 -3.73
CA PHE A 239 -17.78 -34.71 -2.27
C PHE A 239 -18.79 -35.59 -1.55
N ALA A 240 -20.03 -35.64 -2.05
CA ALA A 240 -21.12 -36.41 -1.44
C ALA A 240 -20.85 -37.92 -1.44
N ASP A 241 -20.33 -38.44 -2.56
CA ASP A 241 -20.14 -39.88 -2.78
C ASP A 241 -18.85 -40.40 -2.14
N ALA A 242 -17.88 -39.52 -1.91
CA ALA A 242 -16.61 -39.89 -1.29
C ALA A 242 -16.65 -39.97 0.24
N LEU A 243 -17.69 -39.41 0.87
CA LEU A 243 -17.83 -39.45 2.33
C LEU A 243 -18.59 -40.69 2.80
N PRO A 244 -18.18 -41.34 3.91
CA PRO A 244 -19.00 -42.34 4.58
C PRO A 244 -20.37 -41.76 4.97
N THR A 245 -21.43 -42.55 4.80
CA THR A 245 -22.82 -42.11 5.08
C THR A 245 -22.97 -41.49 6.47
N LEU A 246 -22.34 -42.09 7.48
CA LEU A 246 -22.37 -41.57 8.85
C LEU A 246 -21.73 -40.18 8.97
N GLN A 247 -20.57 -39.96 8.33
CA GLN A 247 -19.88 -38.67 8.36
C GLN A 247 -20.64 -37.59 7.56
N ARG A 248 -21.20 -37.97 6.41
CA ARG A 248 -22.06 -37.09 5.61
C ARG A 248 -23.28 -36.64 6.39
N ASN A 249 -23.99 -37.56 7.04
CA ASN A 249 -25.18 -37.25 7.82
C ASN A 249 -24.85 -36.36 9.04
N ALA A 250 -23.74 -36.63 9.72
CA ALA A 250 -23.25 -35.79 10.81
C ALA A 250 -22.99 -34.34 10.35
N LEU A 251 -22.36 -34.17 9.18
CA LEU A 251 -22.07 -32.85 8.63
C LEU A 251 -23.34 -32.13 8.16
N LEU A 252 -24.28 -32.82 7.51
CA LEU A 252 -25.59 -32.26 7.15
C LEU A 252 -26.38 -31.82 8.39
N ASN A 253 -26.36 -32.61 9.46
CA ASN A 253 -26.99 -32.24 10.74
C ASN A 253 -26.37 -30.95 11.32
N ALA A 254 -25.05 -30.84 11.31
CA ALA A 254 -24.36 -29.63 11.77
C ALA A 254 -24.76 -28.39 10.93
N VAL A 255 -24.79 -28.54 9.60
CA VAL A 255 -25.25 -27.48 8.67
C VAL A 255 -26.70 -27.09 8.94
N ALA A 256 -27.61 -28.07 9.10
CA ALA A 256 -29.02 -27.83 9.38
C ALA A 256 -29.23 -27.07 10.70
N GLN A 257 -28.46 -27.39 11.74
CA GLN A 257 -28.47 -26.65 13.00
C GLN A 257 -28.07 -25.19 12.83
N ARG A 258 -27.09 -24.89 11.97
CA ARG A 258 -26.68 -23.51 11.66
C ARG A 258 -27.76 -22.75 10.90
N PHE A 259 -28.43 -23.37 9.93
CA PHE A 259 -29.58 -22.76 9.25
C PHE A 259 -30.76 -22.52 10.19
N ARG A 260 -31.03 -23.44 11.11
CA ARG A 260 -32.05 -23.26 12.15
C ARG A 260 -31.71 -22.07 13.05
N ALA A 261 -30.45 -21.96 13.50
CA ALA A 261 -30.00 -20.84 14.33
C ALA A 261 -30.10 -19.48 13.61
N ALA A 262 -29.95 -19.46 12.28
CA ALA A 262 -30.17 -18.29 11.44
C ALA A 262 -31.67 -18.02 11.11
N GLY A 263 -32.60 -18.84 11.59
CA GLY A 263 -34.04 -18.69 11.34
C GLY A 263 -34.51 -19.19 9.96
N ARG A 264 -33.66 -19.86 9.18
CA ARG A 264 -33.99 -20.45 7.87
C ARG A 264 -34.64 -21.82 8.04
N ASN A 265 -35.79 -21.86 8.72
CA ASN A 265 -36.48 -23.09 9.14
C ASN A 265 -36.80 -24.04 7.98
N ALA A 266 -37.32 -23.52 6.86
CA ALA A 266 -37.63 -24.32 5.67
C ALA A 266 -36.40 -25.05 5.11
N LEU A 267 -35.26 -24.35 5.02
CA LEU A 267 -34.01 -24.93 4.53
C LEU A 267 -33.44 -25.92 5.54
N ALA A 268 -33.44 -25.57 6.84
CA ALA A 268 -33.01 -26.48 7.89
C ALA A 268 -33.82 -27.79 7.87
N ALA A 269 -35.14 -27.72 7.71
CA ALA A 269 -36.03 -28.89 7.61
C ALA A 269 -35.62 -29.82 6.47
N ARG A 270 -35.35 -29.26 5.29
CA ARG A 270 -34.89 -30.01 4.13
C ARG A 270 -33.54 -30.67 4.37
N VAL A 271 -32.57 -29.95 4.96
CA VAL A 271 -31.24 -30.50 5.22
C VAL A 271 -31.28 -31.60 6.28
N PHE A 272 -32.12 -31.47 7.32
CA PHE A 272 -32.40 -32.56 8.28
C PHE A 272 -33.04 -33.77 7.62
N GLN A 273 -33.94 -33.57 6.66
CA GLN A 273 -34.51 -34.68 5.91
C GLN A 273 -33.45 -35.40 5.05
N GLU A 274 -32.58 -34.62 4.39
CA GLU A 274 -31.46 -35.14 3.57
C GLU A 274 -30.41 -35.90 4.41
N SER A 275 -30.25 -35.57 5.69
CA SER A 275 -29.37 -36.29 6.62
C SER A 275 -29.99 -37.55 7.23
N GLY A 276 -31.29 -37.79 7.02
CA GLY A 276 -32.05 -38.86 7.65
C GLY A 276 -32.59 -38.54 9.04
N ASP A 277 -32.43 -37.30 9.53
CA ASP A 277 -33.01 -36.84 10.80
C ASP A 277 -34.46 -36.36 10.61
N THR A 278 -35.35 -37.32 10.37
CA THR A 278 -36.77 -37.03 10.10
C THR A 278 -37.49 -36.39 11.28
N LEU A 279 -37.01 -36.61 12.51
CA LEU A 279 -37.60 -36.04 13.72
C LEU A 279 -37.45 -34.52 13.70
N HIS A 280 -36.21 -34.01 13.62
CA HIS A 280 -35.95 -32.57 13.57
C HIS A 280 -36.52 -31.93 12.31
N ALA A 281 -36.50 -32.62 11.17
CA ALA A 281 -37.15 -32.14 9.94
C ALA A 281 -38.64 -31.87 10.16
N SER A 282 -39.35 -32.81 10.79
CA SER A 282 -40.78 -32.68 11.07
C SER A 282 -41.10 -31.53 12.04
N GLU A 283 -40.25 -31.31 13.03
CA GLU A 283 -40.40 -30.19 13.99
C GLU A 283 -40.23 -28.84 13.29
N MET A 284 -39.24 -28.71 12.40
CA MET A 284 -39.00 -27.48 11.65
C MET A 284 -40.16 -27.16 10.70
N TYR A 285 -40.76 -28.16 10.04
CA TYR A 285 -41.93 -27.93 9.20
C TYR A 285 -43.15 -27.42 9.98
N LYS A 286 -43.36 -27.87 11.22
CA LYS A 286 -44.44 -27.34 12.08
C LYS A 286 -44.22 -25.88 12.46
N MET A 287 -42.97 -25.45 12.59
CA MET A 287 -42.64 -24.05 12.89
C MET A 287 -42.82 -23.13 11.69
N ASP A 288 -42.65 -23.66 10.48
CA ASP A 288 -42.73 -22.89 9.22
C ASP A 288 -44.16 -22.81 8.65
N THR A 289 -45.06 -23.72 9.06
CA THR A 289 -46.49 -23.57 8.71
C THR A 289 -47.02 -22.29 9.35
N PRO A 290 -47.45 -21.28 8.57
CA PRO A 290 -48.10 -20.11 9.13
C PRO A 290 -49.30 -20.62 9.92
N ASN A 291 -49.36 -20.27 11.21
CA ASN A 291 -50.47 -20.64 12.08
C ASN A 291 -51.75 -20.39 11.29
N PRO A 292 -52.53 -21.42 10.91
CA PRO A 292 -53.67 -21.23 10.04
C PRO A 292 -54.52 -20.17 10.72
N ALA A 293 -54.64 -19.00 10.08
CA ALA A 293 -55.40 -17.88 10.64
C ALA A 293 -56.71 -18.48 11.16
N PRO A 294 -57.13 -18.14 12.40
CA PRO A 294 -58.32 -18.74 12.99
C PRO A 294 -59.40 -18.61 11.92
N ARG A 295 -59.87 -19.76 11.41
CA ARG A 295 -60.92 -19.75 10.40
C ARG A 295 -62.03 -18.98 11.05
N ASN A 296 -62.25 -17.74 10.63
CA ASN A 296 -63.41 -16.97 11.03
C ASN A 296 -64.57 -17.82 10.55
N HIS A 297 -65.11 -18.64 11.45
CA HIS A 297 -66.34 -19.38 11.24
C HIS A 297 -67.38 -18.30 11.03
N THR A 298 -67.57 -17.90 9.77
CA THR A 298 -68.71 -17.12 9.37
C THR A 298 -69.87 -18.09 9.58
N PRO A 299 -70.76 -17.84 10.56
CA PRO A 299 -71.89 -18.72 10.76
C PRO A 299 -72.68 -18.77 9.44
N PRO A 300 -73.24 -19.93 9.07
CA PRO A 300 -74.03 -20.05 7.86
C PRO A 300 -75.14 -18.99 7.87
N PRO A 301 -75.46 -18.36 6.72
CA PRO A 301 -76.56 -17.41 6.65
C PRO A 301 -77.82 -18.09 7.15
N LYS A 302 -78.51 -17.47 8.12
CA LYS A 302 -79.82 -17.93 8.55
C LYS A 302 -80.76 -17.78 7.35
N GLU A 303 -81.24 -18.90 6.81
CA GLU A 303 -82.40 -18.90 5.91
C GLU A 303 -83.57 -18.32 6.71
N ASN A 304 -84.13 -17.22 6.22
CA ASN A 304 -85.38 -16.67 6.75
C ASN A 304 -86.52 -17.42 6.06
N ASP A 305 -87.26 -18.20 6.84
CA ASP A 305 -88.59 -18.73 6.48
C ASP A 305 -89.65 -17.61 6.43
#